data_AF-A0A2P2PCL8-F1
#
_entry.id   AF-A0A2P2PCL8-F1
#
_cell.length_a   1.000
_cell.length_b   1.000
_cell.length_c   1.000
_cell.angle_alpha   90.00
_cell.angle_beta   90.00
_cell.angle_gamma   90.00
#
_symmetry.space_group_name_H-M   'P 1'
#
loop_
_entity.id
_entity.type
_entity.pdbx_description
1 polymer ?
#
loop_
_entity_poly.entity_id
_entity_poly.type
_entity_poly.pdbx_seq_one_letter_code
_entity_poly.pdbx_strand_id
1 'polypeptide(L)'
;MKKKWQNLVNKPEPEIDLKSFIHESSQFFDKLIELIPANFYLTTDDKEKAWFQGLGKDEKALAKKESRENLKKQLRDRLEPEKSSKTTLDLLMQNLEKENANVKSDEEELEINLMISGLEGDGLSATYEELRQGLHLKIEVF
;
A
#
# COMPACT_ATOMS: atom_id res chain seq x y z
N MET A 1 -15.55 -50.91 -31.41
CA MET A 1 -14.47 -50.56 -32.37
C MET A 1 -13.26 -50.07 -31.58
N LYS A 2 -12.12 -50.75 -31.69
CA LYS A 2 -10.90 -50.44 -30.91
C LYS A 2 -10.14 -49.29 -31.60
N LYS A 3 -9.91 -48.18 -30.89
CA LYS A 3 -9.13 -47.05 -31.41
C LYS A 3 -7.63 -47.37 -31.27
N LYS A 4 -6.99 -47.66 -32.41
CA LYS A 4 -5.54 -47.80 -32.52
C LYS A 4 -4.89 -46.41 -32.48
N TRP A 5 -4.04 -46.17 -31.50
CA TRP A 5 -3.13 -45.03 -31.52
C TRP A 5 -1.88 -45.51 -32.25
N GLN A 6 -1.61 -44.92 -33.40
CA GLN A 6 -0.43 -45.21 -34.19
C GLN A 6 0.67 -44.26 -33.69
N ASN A 7 1.83 -44.83 -33.35
CA ASN A 7 2.98 -44.13 -32.81
C ASN A 7 3.42 -42.99 -33.74
N LEU A 8 3.37 -41.75 -33.24
CA LEU A 8 4.09 -40.62 -33.80
C LEU A 8 5.49 -40.59 -33.18
N VAL A 9 6.25 -41.65 -33.39
CA VAL A 9 7.70 -41.66 -33.17
C VAL A 9 8.28 -41.97 -34.53
N ASN A 10 8.91 -40.96 -35.13
CA ASN A 10 9.87 -41.01 -36.25
C ASN A 10 9.76 -39.70 -37.05
N LYS A 11 10.18 -38.61 -36.41
CA LYS A 11 10.72 -37.45 -37.14
C LYS A 11 12.23 -37.49 -36.87
N PRO A 12 13.11 -37.54 -37.89
CA PRO A 12 14.53 -37.43 -37.62
C PRO A 12 14.75 -36.05 -37.00
N GLU A 13 15.17 -36.04 -35.73
CA GLU A 13 15.67 -34.83 -35.09
C GLU A 13 16.85 -34.33 -35.92
N PRO A 14 16.94 -33.02 -36.23
CA PRO A 14 18.18 -32.51 -36.78
C PRO A 14 19.29 -32.88 -35.78
N GLU A 15 20.35 -33.53 -36.25
CA GLU A 15 21.60 -33.69 -35.49
C GLU A 15 22.16 -32.28 -35.26
N ILE A 16 21.58 -31.58 -34.28
CA ILE A 16 22.08 -30.30 -33.81
C ILE A 16 23.39 -30.65 -33.12
N ASP A 17 24.50 -30.15 -33.65
CA ASP A 17 25.79 -30.29 -33.00
C ASP A 17 25.68 -29.68 -31.60
N LEU A 18 25.63 -30.55 -30.59
CA LEU A 18 25.39 -30.15 -29.21
C LEU A 18 26.46 -29.14 -28.75
N LYS A 19 27.68 -29.26 -29.29
CA LYS A 19 28.76 -28.31 -29.00
C LYS A 19 28.46 -26.92 -29.55
N SER A 20 27.91 -26.80 -30.76
CA SER A 20 27.55 -25.51 -31.32
C SER A 20 26.38 -24.88 -30.55
N PHE A 21 25.39 -25.68 -30.15
CA PHE A 21 24.26 -25.20 -29.35
C PHE A 21 24.69 -24.70 -27.96
N ILE A 22 25.59 -25.43 -27.28
CA ILE A 22 26.15 -24.99 -25.99
C ILE A 22 26.92 -23.69 -26.15
N HIS A 23 27.71 -23.56 -27.23
CA HIS A 23 28.48 -22.34 -27.50
C HIS A 23 27.57 -21.13 -27.77
N GLU A 24 26.54 -21.30 -28.59
CA GLU A 24 25.54 -20.26 -28.86
C GLU A 24 24.77 -19.86 -27.59
N SER A 25 24.38 -20.85 -26.78
CA SER A 25 23.74 -20.62 -25.49
C SER A 25 24.64 -19.84 -24.53
N SER A 26 25.94 -20.18 -24.46
CA SER A 26 26.91 -19.44 -23.64
C SER A 26 27.00 -17.97 -24.07
N GLN A 27 27.15 -17.71 -25.37
CA GLN A 27 27.21 -16.34 -25.89
C GLN A 27 25.92 -15.56 -25.64
N PHE A 28 24.77 -16.25 -25.68
CA PHE A 28 23.47 -15.64 -25.38
C PHE A 28 23.39 -15.21 -23.91
N PHE A 29 23.81 -16.06 -22.97
CA PHE A 29 23.81 -15.72 -21.54
C PHE A 29 24.80 -14.59 -21.21
N ASP A 30 25.97 -14.56 -21.83
CA ASP A 30 26.93 -13.47 -21.66
C ASP A 30 26.30 -12.11 -22.07
N LYS A 31 25.59 -12.08 -23.21
CA LYS A 31 24.86 -10.90 -23.68
C LYS A 31 23.66 -10.54 -22.81
N LEU A 32 22.98 -11.53 -22.22
CA LEU A 32 21.86 -11.26 -21.29
C LEU A 32 22.34 -10.54 -20.03
N ILE A 33 23.52 -10.88 -19.53
CA ILE A 33 24.09 -10.22 -18.35
C ILE A 33 24.37 -8.74 -18.64
N GLU A 34 24.80 -8.40 -19.85
CA GLU A 34 25.01 -7.00 -20.28
C GLU A 34 23.72 -6.17 -20.30
N LEU A 35 22.56 -6.80 -20.48
CA LEU A 35 21.25 -6.14 -20.45
C LEU A 35 20.75 -5.86 -19.03
N ILE A 36 21.33 -6.52 -18.01
CA ILE A 36 20.96 -6.28 -16.62
C ILE A 36 21.66 -5.00 -16.16
N PRO A 37 20.93 -3.97 -15.68
CA PRO A 37 21.54 -2.74 -15.20
C PRO A 37 22.57 -3.00 -14.08
N ALA A 38 23.69 -2.29 -14.13
CA ALA A 38 24.78 -2.43 -13.15
C ALA A 38 24.32 -2.23 -11.70
N ASN A 39 23.24 -1.46 -11.48
CA ASN A 39 22.63 -1.19 -10.18
C ASN A 39 22.16 -2.46 -9.43
N PHE A 40 21.98 -3.59 -10.13
CA PHE A 40 21.63 -4.87 -9.49
C PHE A 40 22.82 -5.59 -8.86
N TYR A 41 24.02 -5.37 -9.37
CA TYR A 41 25.25 -6.03 -8.92
C TYR A 41 26.10 -5.15 -8.01
N LEU A 42 26.02 -3.83 -8.19
CA LEU A 42 26.65 -2.89 -7.27
C LEU A 42 25.72 -2.60 -6.09
N THR A 43 26.29 -2.48 -4.90
CA THR A 43 25.59 -1.90 -3.74
C THR A 43 25.41 -0.41 -3.99
N THR A 44 24.39 -0.04 -4.76
CA THR A 44 23.94 1.34 -4.84
C THR A 44 23.26 1.71 -3.52
N ASP A 45 23.33 2.98 -3.15
CA ASP A 45 22.63 3.50 -1.99
C ASP A 45 21.15 3.11 -2.05
N ASP A 46 20.59 2.74 -0.90
CA ASP A 46 19.18 2.30 -0.78
C ASP A 46 18.17 3.34 -1.31
N LYS A 47 18.63 4.58 -1.55
CA LYS A 47 17.88 5.70 -2.13
C LYS A 47 17.49 5.50 -3.61
N GLU A 48 18.25 4.71 -4.37
CA GLU A 48 18.01 4.52 -5.81
C GLU A 48 17.14 3.29 -6.13
N LYS A 49 16.84 2.47 -5.13
CA LYS A 49 15.98 1.30 -5.31
C LYS A 49 14.52 1.75 -5.33
N ALA A 50 13.94 1.81 -6.53
CA ALA A 50 12.53 2.14 -6.74
C ALA A 50 11.55 1.21 -5.96
N TRP A 51 12.01 0.04 -5.54
CA TRP A 51 11.25 -0.94 -4.74
C TRP A 51 11.48 -0.83 -3.22
N PHE A 52 12.33 0.10 -2.75
CA PHE A 52 12.53 0.34 -1.32
C PHE A 52 11.42 1.26 -0.78
N GLN A 53 10.37 0.65 -0.22
CA GLN A 53 9.21 1.35 0.33
C GLN A 53 9.49 1.96 1.73
N GLY A 54 10.49 2.84 1.85
CA GLY A 54 10.65 3.60 3.09
C GLY A 54 11.86 4.53 3.14
N LEU A 55 11.84 5.44 4.13
CA LEU A 55 12.98 6.30 4.45
C LEU A 55 14.24 5.46 4.77
N GLY A 56 15.41 5.99 4.41
CA GLY A 56 16.70 5.39 4.77
C GLY A 56 16.87 5.27 6.28
N LYS A 57 17.86 4.49 6.76
CA LYS A 57 18.08 4.28 8.21
C LYS A 57 18.32 5.60 8.96
N ASP A 58 19.14 6.47 8.37
CA ASP A 58 19.49 7.77 8.96
C ASP A 58 18.30 8.73 8.94
N GLU A 59 17.56 8.73 7.83
CA GLU A 59 16.38 9.57 7.67
C GLU A 59 15.24 9.13 8.63
N LYS A 60 15.08 7.82 8.83
CA LYS A 60 14.20 7.26 9.89
C LYS A 60 14.64 7.71 11.28
N ALA A 61 15.94 7.77 11.55
CA ALA A 61 16.46 8.25 12.83
C ALA A 61 16.18 9.75 13.03
N LEU A 62 16.36 10.57 11.98
CA LEU A 62 16.05 12.00 12.00
C LEU A 62 14.54 12.25 12.21
N ALA A 63 13.68 11.58 11.45
CA ALA A 63 12.23 11.70 11.59
C ALA A 63 11.74 11.29 13.00
N LYS A 64 12.32 10.22 13.58
CA LYS A 64 12.03 9.84 14.97
C LYS A 64 12.51 10.88 15.98
N LYS A 65 13.67 11.50 15.75
CA LYS A 65 14.19 12.56 16.63
C LYS A 65 13.26 13.77 16.61
N GLU A 66 12.86 14.22 15.42
CA GLU A 66 11.93 15.33 15.25
C GLU A 66 10.58 15.06 15.93
N SER A 67 10.00 13.87 15.71
CA SER A 67 8.74 13.47 16.37
C SER A 67 8.85 13.52 17.90
N ARG A 68 9.96 13.05 18.48
CA ARG A 68 10.21 13.10 19.93
C ARG A 68 10.38 14.53 20.44
N GLU A 69 11.02 15.41 19.67
CA GLU A 69 11.18 16.82 20.03
C GLU A 69 9.84 17.56 19.98
N ASN A 70 9.01 17.28 18.98
CA ASN A 70 7.65 17.82 18.85
C ASN A 70 6.76 17.39 20.02
N LEU A 71 6.79 16.11 20.40
CA LEU A 71 6.04 15.62 21.56
C LEU A 71 6.51 16.31 22.86
N LYS A 72 7.82 16.44 23.07
CA LYS A 72 8.36 17.14 24.25
C LYS A 72 7.97 18.61 24.27
N LYS A 73 7.96 19.27 23.11
CA LYS A 73 7.52 20.66 22.98
C LYS A 73 6.04 20.79 23.34
N GLN A 74 5.20 19.94 22.77
CA GLN A 74 3.77 19.88 23.08
C GLN A 74 3.49 19.64 24.57
N LEU A 75 4.26 18.76 25.22
CA LEU A 75 4.11 18.50 26.65
C LEU A 75 4.50 19.71 27.51
N ARG A 76 5.54 20.47 27.13
CA ARG A 76 5.90 21.72 27.82
C ARG A 76 4.86 22.81 27.59
N ASP A 77 4.41 22.97 26.35
CA ASP A 77 3.40 23.98 26.01
C ASP A 77 2.06 23.74 26.73
N ARG A 78 1.73 22.47 27.02
CA ARG A 78 0.58 22.10 27.90
C ARG A 78 0.80 22.44 29.37
N LEU A 79 2.04 22.42 29.85
CA LEU A 79 2.38 22.72 31.24
C LEU A 79 2.46 24.24 31.49
N GLU A 80 2.69 25.02 30.43
CA GLU A 80 2.74 26.48 30.49
C GLU A 80 1.33 27.08 30.25
N PRO A 81 0.72 27.73 31.26
CA PRO A 81 -0.64 28.27 31.14
C PRO A 81 -0.76 29.41 30.12
N GLU A 82 0.33 30.10 29.78
CA GLU A 82 0.34 31.17 28.77
C GLU A 82 0.39 30.64 27.33
N LYS A 83 0.92 29.44 27.11
CA LYS A 83 1.10 28.83 25.77
C LYS A 83 0.07 27.76 25.43
N SER A 84 -0.64 27.23 26.43
CA SER A 84 -1.79 26.34 26.26
C SER A 84 -3.02 27.13 25.75
N SER A 85 -2.87 27.82 24.62
CA SER A 85 -3.90 28.73 24.10
C SER A 85 -5.06 28.00 23.41
N LYS A 86 -5.01 26.67 23.28
CA LYS A 86 -6.10 25.87 22.70
C LYS A 86 -6.55 24.83 23.71
N THR A 87 -7.65 25.15 24.37
CA THR A 87 -8.36 24.22 25.24
C THR A 87 -9.08 23.15 24.42
N THR A 88 -9.47 22.04 25.05
CA THR A 88 -10.34 21.04 24.38
C THR A 88 -11.64 21.66 23.88
N LEU A 89 -12.14 22.70 24.56
CA LEU A 89 -13.28 23.50 24.14
C LEU A 89 -12.98 24.23 22.83
N ASP A 90 -11.83 24.92 22.72
CA ASP A 90 -11.44 25.62 21.49
C ASP A 90 -11.29 24.67 20.30
N LEU A 91 -10.79 23.45 20.53
CA LEU A 91 -10.73 22.42 19.49
C LEU A 91 -12.13 21.98 19.04
N LEU A 92 -13.08 21.86 19.98
CA LEU A 92 -14.46 21.49 19.69
C LEU A 92 -15.17 22.60 18.92
N MET A 93 -15.01 23.86 19.34
CA MET A 93 -15.49 25.03 18.61
C MET A 93 -14.91 25.09 17.19
N GLN A 94 -13.60 24.91 17.04
CA GLN A 94 -12.95 24.92 15.73
C GLN A 94 -13.46 23.79 14.82
N ASN A 95 -13.75 22.61 15.36
CA ASN A 95 -14.30 21.50 14.59
C ASN A 95 -15.72 21.79 14.11
N LEU A 96 -16.57 22.36 14.98
CA LEU A 96 -17.92 22.77 14.60
C LEU A 96 -17.89 23.90 13.55
N GLU A 97 -16.99 24.87 13.67
CA GLU A 97 -16.84 25.94 12.67
C GLU A 97 -16.42 25.39 11.29
N LYS A 98 -15.51 24.41 11.27
CA LYS A 98 -15.10 23.72 10.02
C LYS A 98 -16.23 22.91 9.40
N GLU A 99 -16.99 22.18 10.21
CA GLU A 99 -18.15 21.41 9.75
C GLU A 99 -19.21 22.33 9.11
N ASN A 100 -19.52 23.45 9.77
CA ASN A 100 -20.46 24.44 9.26
C ASN A 100 -19.95 25.18 8.00
N ALA A 101 -18.63 25.29 7.81
CA ALA A 101 -18.05 25.88 6.60
C ALA A 101 -18.11 24.90 5.41
N ASN A 102 -17.98 23.60 5.65
CA ASN A 102 -18.03 22.58 4.59
C ASN A 102 -19.44 22.42 4.00
N VAL A 103 -20.48 22.52 4.84
CA VAL A 103 -21.90 22.45 4.40
C VAL A 103 -22.30 23.61 3.47
N LYS A 104 -21.53 24.70 3.41
CA LYS A 104 -21.81 25.84 2.53
C LYS A 104 -21.14 25.76 1.16
N SER A 105 -20.33 24.73 0.88
CA SER A 105 -19.50 24.65 -0.33
C SER A 105 -19.87 23.55 -1.32
N ASP A 106 -20.73 22.59 -0.97
CA ASP A 106 -20.98 21.41 -1.81
C ASP A 106 -22.34 21.45 -2.51
N GLU A 107 -22.36 22.05 -3.70
CA GLU A 107 -23.38 21.79 -4.75
C GLU A 107 -22.79 20.89 -5.88
N GLU A 108 -21.59 20.31 -5.71
CA GLU A 108 -20.87 19.58 -6.77
C GLU A 108 -20.35 18.18 -6.38
N GLU A 109 -21.01 17.44 -5.48
CA GLU A 109 -20.62 16.05 -5.12
C GLU A 109 -21.64 14.96 -5.55
N LEU A 110 -22.26 15.09 -6.72
CA LEU A 110 -23.26 14.10 -7.18
C LEU A 110 -22.68 12.77 -7.70
N GLU A 111 -21.35 12.59 -7.79
CA GLU A 111 -20.76 11.40 -8.44
C GLU A 111 -20.21 10.33 -7.47
N ILE A 112 -20.07 10.64 -6.17
CA ILE A 112 -19.55 9.69 -5.17
C ILE A 112 -20.69 8.82 -4.58
N ASN A 113 -21.94 9.27 -4.70
CA ASN A 113 -23.09 8.65 -4.05
C ASN A 113 -23.51 7.28 -4.63
N LEU A 114 -23.03 6.91 -5.83
CA LEU A 114 -23.47 5.67 -6.50
C LEU A 114 -22.89 4.39 -5.88
N MET A 115 -21.81 4.48 -5.09
CA MET A 115 -21.25 3.33 -4.36
C MET A 115 -21.76 3.18 -2.92
N ILE A 116 -22.48 4.17 -2.38
CA ILE A 116 -23.00 4.14 -1.01
C ILE A 116 -24.41 3.52 -0.94
N SER A 117 -25.13 3.46 -2.07
CA SER A 117 -26.50 2.94 -2.19
C SER A 117 -26.69 1.47 -1.75
N GLY A 118 -25.62 0.69 -1.53
CA GLY A 118 -25.72 -0.67 -0.98
C GLY A 118 -25.85 -0.76 0.54
N LEU A 119 -25.69 0.36 1.26
CA LEU A 119 -25.78 0.44 2.72
C LEU A 119 -26.85 1.44 3.17
N GLU A 120 -27.82 1.72 2.31
CA GLU A 120 -28.93 2.63 2.63
C GLU A 120 -30.12 1.81 3.14
N GLY A 121 -30.01 1.44 4.42
CA GLY A 121 -31.10 0.92 5.22
C GLY A 121 -31.29 1.83 6.43
N ASP A 122 -32.21 2.79 6.28
CA ASP A 122 -32.89 3.59 7.29
C ASP A 122 -32.23 3.72 8.69
N GLY A 123 -31.78 4.93 9.01
CA GLY A 123 -32.22 5.67 10.21
C GLY A 123 -31.96 5.11 11.62
N LEU A 124 -31.20 4.03 11.80
CA LEU A 124 -31.01 3.44 13.13
C LEU A 124 -29.63 3.80 13.68
N SER A 125 -29.61 4.75 14.61
CA SER A 125 -28.51 4.91 15.57
C SER A 125 -28.36 3.61 16.34
N ALA A 126 -27.54 2.69 15.82
CA ALA A 126 -27.33 1.39 16.43
C ALA A 126 -26.69 1.57 17.79
N THR A 127 -27.31 0.97 18.80
CA THR A 127 -26.73 0.91 20.14
C THR A 127 -25.50 0.00 20.11
N TYR A 128 -24.55 0.24 21.03
CA TYR A 128 -23.30 -0.53 21.10
C TYR A 128 -23.52 -2.05 21.13
N GLU A 129 -24.60 -2.50 21.75
CA GLU A 129 -24.94 -3.92 21.84
C GLU A 129 -25.34 -4.52 20.48
N GLU A 130 -26.04 -3.78 19.64
CA GLU A 130 -26.45 -4.23 18.29
C GLU A 130 -25.22 -4.35 17.36
N LEU A 131 -24.26 -3.44 17.48
CA LEU A 131 -22.98 -3.51 16.76
C LEU A 131 -22.17 -4.73 17.17
N ARG A 132 -22.14 -5.03 18.47
CA ARG A 132 -21.43 -6.19 19.01
C ARG A 132 -22.04 -7.50 18.51
N GLN A 133 -23.37 -7.58 18.46
CA GLN A 133 -24.06 -8.76 17.94
C GLN A 133 -23.87 -8.91 16.43
N GLY A 134 -23.92 -7.81 15.66
CA GLY A 134 -23.63 -7.83 14.22
C GLY A 134 -22.21 -8.31 13.91
N LEU A 135 -21.23 -7.92 14.73
CA LEU A 135 -19.85 -8.42 14.62
C LEU A 135 -19.79 -9.93 14.86
N HIS A 136 -20.43 -10.44 15.91
CA HIS A 136 -20.42 -11.89 16.21
C HIS A 136 -21.02 -12.71 15.08
N LEU A 137 -22.17 -12.29 14.54
CA LEU A 137 -22.81 -12.95 13.41
C LEU A 137 -21.90 -12.93 12.17
N LYS A 138 -21.22 -11.81 11.90
CA LYS A 138 -20.30 -11.70 10.75
C LYS A 138 -19.05 -12.57 10.89
N ILE A 139 -18.55 -12.77 12.11
CA ILE A 139 -17.40 -13.63 12.38
C ILE A 139 -17.78 -15.11 12.26
N GLU A 140 -18.98 -15.51 12.67
CA GLU A 140 -19.45 -16.90 12.61
C GLU A 140 -19.80 -17.35 11.19
N VAL A 141 -20.07 -16.41 10.28
CA VAL A 141 -20.33 -16.66 8.85
C VAL A 141 -19.05 -16.93 8.03
N PHE A 142 -17.86 -16.69 8.60
CA PHE A 142 -16.56 -17.06 8.00
C PHE A 142 -16.09 -18.43 8.49
#